data_AF-A0A6P7GGY5-F1
#
_entry.id   AF-A0A6P7GGY5-F1
#
_cell.length_a   1.000
_cell.length_b   1.000
_cell.length_c   1.000
_cell.angle_alpha   90.00
_cell.angle_beta   90.00
_cell.angle_gamma   90.00
#
_symmetry.space_group_name_H-M   'P 1'
#
loop_
_entity.id
_entity.type
_entity.pdbx_description
1 polymer ?
#
loop_
_entity_poly.entity_id
_entity_poly.type
_entity_poly.pdbx_seq_one_letter_code
_entity_poly.pdbx_strand_id
1 'polypeptide(L)'
;MFVFRIDTNHEDQRNLSTAEWMQIIPKTKWFYATIIFVEGTTHIVYPGLAALVVTPLRGTLWRDVYFVPVVTYLGYQVCCLIGRESARIVKTPKTGLILFILSAIRIVFVPLLIFCNAQPRKHLPVLFGNTTYIILLSIFAFSEGILINTTIVAIPKKLKQDEKVAAMIMVPLISTITLTMATGLNIFLTNII
;
A
#
# COMPACT_ATOMS: atom_id res chain seq x y z
N MET A 1 -26.18 -33.04 23.03
CA MET A 1 -24.74 -32.72 23.18
C MET A 1 -24.10 -32.90 21.81
N PHE A 2 -24.01 -31.83 21.02
CA PHE A 2 -23.42 -31.87 19.69
C PHE A 2 -21.90 -31.93 19.85
N VAL A 3 -21.32 -33.08 19.55
CA VAL A 3 -19.86 -33.26 19.49
C VAL A 3 -19.39 -32.54 18.23
N PHE A 4 -18.79 -31.36 18.38
CA PHE A 4 -17.94 -30.76 17.36
C PHE A 4 -16.74 -31.68 17.19
N ARG A 5 -16.80 -32.54 16.17
CA ARG A 5 -15.63 -33.25 15.67
C ARG A 5 -14.80 -32.20 14.93
N ILE A 6 -13.85 -31.60 15.64
CA ILE A 6 -12.74 -30.90 14.99
C ILE A 6 -11.96 -32.01 14.30
N ASP A 7 -12.14 -32.15 12.99
CA ASP A 7 -11.22 -32.93 12.17
C ASP A 7 -9.88 -32.21 12.24
N THR A 8 -9.07 -32.60 13.22
CA THR A 8 -7.62 -32.39 13.23
C THR A 8 -7.01 -33.34 12.21
N ASN A 9 -7.41 -33.21 10.95
CA ASN A 9 -6.54 -33.63 9.88
C ASN A 9 -5.40 -32.64 9.91
N HIS A 10 -4.24 -33.13 10.36
CA HIS A 10 -2.95 -32.49 10.15
C HIS A 10 -3.00 -31.77 8.80
N GLU A 11 -2.90 -30.44 8.81
CA GLU A 11 -2.51 -29.71 7.62
C GLU A 11 -1.17 -30.33 7.23
N ASP A 12 -1.20 -31.25 6.27
CA ASP A 12 -0.04 -31.63 5.52
C ASP A 12 0.62 -30.31 5.13
N GLN A 13 1.79 -30.04 5.70
CA GLN A 13 2.71 -29.08 5.12
C GLN A 13 3.12 -29.66 3.77
N ARG A 14 2.20 -29.56 2.80
CA ARG A 14 2.40 -29.98 1.43
C ARG A 14 3.42 -29.02 0.88
N ASN A 15 4.69 -29.43 0.95
CA ASN A 15 5.78 -28.74 0.30
C ASN A 15 5.44 -28.68 -1.18
N LEU A 16 5.03 -27.50 -1.64
CA LEU A 16 4.69 -27.27 -3.02
C LEU A 16 5.91 -27.61 -3.87
N SER A 17 5.72 -28.52 -4.82
CA SER A 17 6.78 -28.91 -5.73
C SER A 17 7.24 -27.68 -6.53
N THR A 18 8.51 -27.63 -6.91
CA THR A 18 9.04 -26.59 -7.81
C THR A 18 8.18 -26.46 -9.07
N ALA A 19 7.60 -27.57 -9.53
CA ALA A 19 6.67 -27.59 -10.66
C ALA A 19 5.37 -26.80 -10.43
N GLU A 20 4.82 -26.81 -9.21
CA GLU A 20 3.61 -26.07 -8.85
C GLU A 20 3.90 -24.56 -8.81
N TRP A 21 5.06 -24.16 -8.27
CA TRP A 21 5.51 -22.76 -8.28
C TRP A 21 5.73 -22.22 -9.69
N MET A 22 6.28 -23.04 -10.60
CA MET A 22 6.44 -22.68 -12.02
C MET A 22 5.09 -22.42 -12.72
N GLN A 23 3.98 -22.94 -12.20
CA GLN A 23 2.64 -22.65 -12.73
C GLN A 23 1.99 -21.43 -12.09
N ILE A 24 2.22 -21.19 -10.79
CA ILE A 24 1.60 -20.09 -10.04
C ILE A 24 2.21 -18.74 -10.43
N ILE A 25 3.55 -18.62 -10.38
CA ILE A 25 4.26 -17.33 -10.54
C ILE A 25 3.90 -16.62 -11.86
N PRO A 26 3.89 -17.28 -13.03
CA PRO A 26 3.54 -16.60 -14.28
C PRO A 26 2.12 -16.03 -14.32
N LYS A 27 1.18 -16.67 -13.62
CA LYS A 27 -0.23 -16.24 -13.50
C LYS A 27 -0.37 -15.07 -12.54
N THR A 28 0.44 -15.02 -11.48
CA THR A 28 0.29 -14.06 -10.39
C THR A 28 1.29 -12.90 -10.41
N LYS A 29 2.38 -12.98 -11.18
CA LYS A 29 3.51 -12.03 -11.16
C LYS A 29 3.11 -10.56 -11.20
N TRP A 30 2.13 -10.20 -12.04
CA TRP A 30 1.69 -8.81 -12.16
C TRP A 30 0.90 -8.33 -10.94
N PHE A 31 0.16 -9.21 -10.28
CA PHE A 31 -0.55 -8.89 -9.04
C PHE A 31 0.45 -8.70 -7.89
N TYR A 32 1.45 -9.58 -7.79
CA TYR A 32 2.52 -9.41 -6.79
C TYR A 32 3.33 -8.13 -7.04
N ALA A 33 3.69 -7.85 -8.30
CA ALA A 33 4.35 -6.59 -8.65
C ALA A 33 3.47 -5.38 -8.29
N THR A 34 2.15 -5.45 -8.49
CA THR A 34 1.22 -4.38 -8.08
C THR A 34 1.30 -4.14 -6.57
N ILE A 35 1.27 -5.19 -5.75
CA ILE A 35 1.38 -5.08 -4.29
C ILE A 35 2.69 -4.39 -3.90
N ILE A 36 3.82 -4.86 -4.46
CA ILE A 36 5.15 -4.31 -4.19
C ILE A 36 5.22 -2.81 -4.54
N PHE A 37 4.70 -2.40 -5.69
CA PHE A 37 4.74 -0.99 -6.09
C PHE A 37 3.79 -0.10 -5.27
N VAL A 38 2.58 -0.58 -4.98
CA VAL A 38 1.61 0.18 -4.19
C VAL A 38 2.13 0.35 -2.76
N GLU A 39 2.48 -0.73 -2.07
CA GLU A 39 2.98 -0.68 -0.70
C GLU A 39 4.37 -0.03 -0.63
N GLY A 40 5.25 -0.30 -1.59
CA GLY A 40 6.57 0.31 -1.63
C GLY A 40 6.49 1.83 -1.75
N THR A 41 5.72 2.35 -2.70
CA THR A 41 5.51 3.80 -2.83
C THR A 41 4.84 4.39 -1.59
N THR A 42 3.86 3.70 -1.01
CA THR A 42 3.22 4.12 0.26
C THR A 42 4.25 4.24 1.37
N HIS A 43 4.97 3.17 1.67
CA HIS A 43 5.84 3.10 2.84
C HIS A 43 7.11 3.94 2.73
N ILE A 44 7.53 4.28 1.51
CA ILE A 44 8.58 5.28 1.25
C ILE A 44 8.17 6.67 1.75
N VAL A 45 6.87 6.99 1.73
CA VAL A 45 6.33 8.31 2.09
C VAL A 45 5.67 8.29 3.49
N TYR A 46 4.82 7.30 3.75
CA TYR A 46 3.99 7.22 4.95
C TYR A 46 4.49 6.11 5.91
N PRO A 47 4.55 6.35 7.23
CA PRO A 47 4.20 7.58 7.93
C PRO A 47 5.36 8.58 8.04
N GLY A 48 6.61 8.18 7.83
CA GLY A 48 7.81 8.96 8.20
C GLY A 48 7.88 10.37 7.59
N LEU A 49 7.94 10.49 6.26
CA LEU A 49 7.91 11.78 5.57
C LEU A 49 6.62 12.56 5.86
N ALA A 50 5.48 11.87 5.91
CA ALA A 50 4.18 12.48 6.17
C ALA A 50 4.07 13.09 7.58
N ALA A 51 4.78 12.54 8.57
CA ALA A 51 4.87 13.04 9.94
C ALA A 51 5.58 14.40 10.03
N LEU A 52 6.47 14.67 9.08
CA LEU A 52 7.27 15.89 9.05
C LEU A 52 6.52 17.07 8.40
N VAL A 53 5.37 16.82 7.75
CA VAL A 53 4.60 17.88 7.08
C VAL A 53 3.98 18.83 8.09
N VAL A 54 4.31 20.12 7.97
CA VAL A 54 3.83 21.18 8.86
C VAL A 54 3.10 22.27 8.07
N THR A 55 2.22 22.98 8.76
CA THR A 55 1.56 24.14 8.16
C THR A 55 2.50 25.37 8.14
N PRO A 56 2.46 26.24 7.12
CA PRO A 56 3.32 27.43 7.05
C PRO A 56 3.03 28.45 8.15
N LEU A 57 1.77 28.57 8.56
CA LEU A 57 1.33 29.52 9.57
C LEU A 57 1.24 28.77 10.92
N ARG A 58 2.17 29.03 11.83
CA ARG A 58 2.15 28.46 13.19
C ARG A 58 1.37 29.31 14.18
N GLY A 59 1.15 28.81 15.40
CA GLY A 59 0.64 29.59 16.53
C GLY A 59 -0.79 29.25 16.96
N THR A 60 -1.33 28.10 16.54
CA THR A 60 -2.62 27.61 17.05
C THR A 60 -2.56 26.12 17.32
N LEU A 61 -3.24 25.68 18.37
CA LEU A 61 -3.32 24.27 18.75
C LEU A 61 -3.74 23.36 17.59
N TRP A 62 -4.70 23.82 16.76
CA TRP A 62 -5.13 23.08 15.58
C TRP A 62 -3.99 22.83 14.59
N ARG A 63 -3.24 23.88 14.26
CA ARG A 63 -2.19 23.85 13.22
C ARG A 63 -0.92 23.15 13.69
N ASP A 64 -0.60 23.25 14.97
CA ASP A 64 0.66 22.76 15.53
C ASP A 64 0.54 21.34 16.11
N VAL A 65 -0.63 20.95 16.62
CA VAL A 65 -0.84 19.64 17.28
C VAL A 65 -1.78 18.72 16.51
N TYR A 66 -2.91 19.25 15.99
CA TYR A 66 -3.95 18.39 15.41
C TYR A 66 -3.83 18.17 13.90
N PHE A 67 -3.11 19.03 13.18
CA PHE A 67 -3.02 18.94 11.72
C PHE A 67 -2.51 17.57 11.26
N VAL A 68 -1.35 17.11 11.74
CA VAL A 68 -0.77 15.82 11.35
C VAL A 68 -1.68 14.64 11.74
N PRO A 69 -2.11 14.45 13.00
CA PRO A 69 -2.91 13.29 13.35
C PRO A 69 -4.28 13.25 12.65
N VAL A 70 -4.94 14.40 12.45
CA VAL A 70 -6.27 14.45 11.84
C VAL A 70 -6.19 14.42 10.32
N VAL A 71 -5.38 15.29 9.71
CA VAL A 71 -5.35 15.45 8.26
C VAL A 71 -4.47 14.40 7.61
N THR A 72 -3.29 14.14 8.18
CA THR A 72 -2.36 13.16 7.62
C THR A 72 -2.77 11.74 7.98
N TYR A 73 -2.89 11.39 9.27
CA TYR A 73 -3.11 9.99 9.63
C TYR A 73 -4.57 9.56 9.49
N LEU A 74 -5.49 10.23 10.17
CA LEU A 74 -6.91 9.88 10.10
C LEU A 74 -7.46 10.09 8.68
N GLY A 75 -7.16 11.23 8.05
CA GLY A 75 -7.56 11.52 6.68
C GLY A 75 -7.08 10.47 5.68
N TYR A 76 -5.83 10.01 5.80
CA TYR A 76 -5.29 8.92 4.98
C TYR A 76 -6.08 7.62 5.17
N GLN A 77 -6.27 7.19 6.42
CA GLN A 77 -6.99 5.94 6.71
C GLN A 77 -8.44 5.98 6.21
N VAL A 78 -9.13 7.12 6.34
CA VAL A 78 -10.49 7.32 5.82
C VAL A 78 -10.51 7.22 4.30
N CYS A 79 -9.60 7.91 3.60
CA CYS A 79 -9.53 7.84 2.13
C CYS A 79 -9.18 6.43 1.63
N CYS A 80 -8.27 5.73 2.33
CA CYS A 80 -7.93 4.34 2.02
C CYS A 80 -9.13 3.40 2.21
N LEU A 81 -9.89 3.57 3.30
CA LEU A 81 -11.12 2.81 3.53
C LEU A 81 -12.14 3.04 2.42
N ILE A 82 -12.39 4.30 2.04
CA ILE A 82 -13.28 4.65 0.93
C ILE A 82 -12.81 3.98 -0.37
N GLY A 83 -11.50 3.96 -0.65
CA GLY A 83 -10.93 3.26 -1.80
C GLY A 83 -11.17 1.75 -1.78
N ARG A 84 -11.01 1.11 -0.62
CA ARG A 84 -11.27 -0.34 -0.44
C ARG A 84 -12.72 -0.68 -0.68
N GLU A 85 -13.63 0.11 -0.14
CA GLU A 85 -15.08 -0.08 -0.34
C GLU A 85 -15.49 0.18 -1.79
N SER A 86 -14.90 1.20 -2.43
CA SER A 86 -15.09 1.48 -3.86
C SER A 86 -14.62 0.32 -4.75
N ALA A 87 -13.62 -0.46 -4.34
CA ALA A 87 -13.17 -1.61 -5.11
C ALA A 87 -14.24 -2.70 -5.27
N ARG A 88 -15.30 -2.73 -4.44
CA ARG A 88 -16.42 -3.67 -4.57
C ARG A 88 -17.23 -3.45 -5.85
N ILE A 89 -17.39 -2.19 -6.24
CA ILE A 89 -18.14 -1.81 -7.45
C ILE A 89 -17.24 -1.74 -8.70
N VAL A 90 -15.92 -1.68 -8.52
CA VAL A 90 -14.97 -1.71 -9.64
C VAL A 90 -14.86 -3.12 -10.21
N LYS A 91 -15.06 -3.23 -11.53
CA LYS A 91 -14.86 -4.49 -12.24
C LYS A 91 -13.38 -4.88 -12.16
N THR A 92 -13.10 -6.01 -11.52
CA THR A 92 -11.74 -6.56 -11.44
C THR A 92 -11.14 -6.70 -12.85
N PRO A 93 -9.98 -6.08 -13.14
CA PRO A 93 -9.36 -6.15 -14.45
C PRO A 93 -9.07 -7.61 -14.86
N LYS A 94 -9.28 -7.92 -16.15
CA LYS A 94 -8.99 -9.26 -16.68
C LYS A 94 -7.50 -9.59 -16.63
N THR A 95 -6.63 -8.58 -16.65
CA THR A 95 -5.17 -8.73 -16.72
C THR A 95 -4.53 -7.96 -15.57
N GLY A 96 -3.65 -8.63 -14.81
CA GLY A 96 -2.90 -7.99 -13.73
C GLY A 96 -1.96 -6.88 -14.20
N LEU A 97 -1.58 -6.87 -15.48
CA LEU A 97 -0.75 -5.82 -16.08
C LEU A 97 -1.39 -4.43 -15.97
N ILE A 98 -2.72 -4.31 -16.07
CA ILE A 98 -3.42 -3.02 -15.93
C ILE A 98 -3.25 -2.48 -14.51
N LEU A 99 -3.43 -3.35 -13.50
CA LEU A 99 -3.22 -2.99 -12.10
C LEU A 99 -1.76 -2.58 -11.85
N PHE A 100 -0.82 -3.30 -12.47
CA PHE A 100 0.60 -2.97 -12.39
C PHE A 100 0.91 -1.59 -12.98
N ILE A 101 0.40 -1.27 -14.17
CA ILE A 101 0.59 0.05 -14.79
C ILE A 101 0.00 1.14 -13.89
N LEU A 102 -1.20 0.95 -13.35
CA LEU A 102 -1.82 1.89 -12.42
C LEU A 102 -0.99 2.06 -11.13
N SER A 103 -0.37 0.97 -10.62
CA SER A 103 0.53 1.06 -9.47
C SER A 103 1.83 1.78 -9.79
N ALA A 104 2.38 1.63 -11.00
CA ALA A 104 3.61 2.30 -11.39
C ALA A 104 3.41 3.83 -11.50
N ILE A 105 2.22 4.29 -11.90
CA ILE A 105 1.88 5.72 -11.91
C ILE A 105 1.97 6.33 -10.50
N ARG A 106 1.80 5.53 -9.43
CA ARG A 106 1.92 6.03 -8.04
C ARG A 106 3.31 6.57 -7.72
N ILE A 107 4.34 6.16 -8.45
CA ILE A 107 5.72 6.65 -8.26
C ILE A 107 5.79 8.17 -8.39
N VAL A 108 4.94 8.78 -9.22
CA VAL A 108 4.87 10.23 -9.40
C VAL A 108 4.45 10.96 -8.12
N PHE A 109 3.65 10.32 -7.25
CA PHE A 109 3.25 10.94 -5.97
C PHE A 109 4.40 11.06 -4.98
N VAL A 110 5.41 10.19 -5.07
CA VAL A 110 6.57 10.20 -4.15
C VAL A 110 7.30 11.55 -4.20
N PRO A 111 7.82 12.03 -5.36
CA PRO A 111 8.47 13.34 -5.41
C PRO A 111 7.49 14.49 -5.11
N LEU A 112 6.23 14.41 -5.56
CA LEU A 112 5.24 15.45 -5.27
C LEU A 112 5.00 15.65 -3.76
N LEU A 113 4.90 14.55 -3.01
CA LEU A 113 4.76 14.57 -1.55
C LEU A 113 6.07 14.97 -0.86
N ILE A 114 7.24 14.61 -1.40
CA ILE A 114 8.55 15.10 -0.93
C ILE A 114 8.65 16.62 -1.05
N PHE A 115 8.11 17.25 -2.10
CA PHE A 115 8.15 18.71 -2.29
C PHE A 115 7.06 19.49 -1.52
N CYS A 116 6.23 18.81 -0.71
CA CYS A 116 5.32 19.46 0.24
C CYS A 116 6.11 20.06 1.42
N ASN A 117 5.48 20.82 2.31
CA ASN A 117 6.17 21.49 3.42
C ASN A 117 6.54 20.55 4.60
N ALA A 118 7.39 19.55 4.35
CA ALA A 118 7.95 18.71 5.42
C ALA A 118 9.14 19.40 6.10
N GLN A 119 9.24 19.43 7.43
CA GLN A 119 10.28 20.16 8.18
C GLN A 119 10.90 19.26 9.28
N PRO A 120 12.19 19.45 9.63
CA PRO A 120 13.14 20.42 9.07
C PRO A 120 13.66 19.99 7.69
N ARG A 121 13.98 20.96 6.80
CA ARG A 121 14.65 20.69 5.51
C ARG A 121 16.08 21.22 5.49
N LYS A 122 16.95 20.52 4.76
CA LYS A 122 18.35 20.90 4.55
C LYS A 122 18.67 21.21 3.09
N HIS A 123 18.07 20.49 2.14
CA HIS A 123 18.56 20.48 0.76
C HIS A 123 17.49 20.76 -0.31
N LEU A 124 16.20 20.52 -0.04
CA LEU A 124 15.15 20.62 -1.05
C LEU A 124 14.17 21.78 -0.81
N PRO A 125 13.74 22.48 -1.88
CA PRO A 125 12.75 23.57 -1.76
C PRO A 125 11.35 23.03 -1.44
N VAL A 126 10.46 23.92 -0.97
CA VAL A 126 9.03 23.66 -0.82
C VAL A 126 8.32 24.20 -2.06
N LEU A 127 7.64 23.32 -2.81
CA LEU A 127 6.90 23.71 -4.02
C LEU A 127 5.38 23.69 -3.80
N PHE A 128 4.90 22.87 -2.87
CA PHE A 128 3.47 22.64 -2.65
C PHE A 128 3.03 23.00 -1.22
N GLY A 129 1.94 23.76 -1.12
CA GLY A 129 1.33 24.13 0.16
C GLY A 129 0.38 23.07 0.73
N ASN A 130 -0.25 23.38 1.86
CA ASN A 130 -1.10 22.44 2.60
C ASN A 130 -2.29 21.91 1.79
N THR A 131 -2.99 22.77 1.04
CA THR A 131 -4.16 22.34 0.26
C THR A 131 -3.76 21.30 -0.79
N THR A 132 -2.65 21.52 -1.47
CA THR A 132 -2.11 20.58 -2.46
C THR A 132 -1.65 19.29 -1.80
N TYR A 133 -0.99 19.37 -0.65
CA TYR A 133 -0.62 18.20 0.16
C TYR A 133 -1.84 17.33 0.51
N ILE A 134 -2.93 17.94 0.99
CA ILE A 134 -4.17 17.21 1.37
C ILE A 134 -4.75 16.50 0.14
N ILE A 135 -4.88 17.20 -0.98
CA ILE A 135 -5.42 16.61 -2.22
C ILE A 135 -4.54 15.45 -2.70
N LEU A 136 -3.23 15.64 -2.76
CA LEU A 136 -2.29 14.60 -3.16
C LEU A 136 -2.36 13.39 -2.23
N LEU A 137 -2.36 13.62 -0.92
CA LEU A 137 -2.43 12.56 0.09
C LEU A 137 -3.76 11.80 0.00
N SER A 138 -4.89 12.49 -0.19
CA SER A 138 -6.20 11.84 -0.35
C SER A 138 -6.28 10.96 -1.59
N ILE A 139 -5.78 11.43 -2.74
CA ILE A 139 -5.72 10.64 -3.98
C ILE A 139 -4.77 9.45 -3.81
N PHE A 140 -3.63 9.67 -3.16
CA PHE A 140 -2.63 8.64 -2.90
C PHE A 140 -3.17 7.53 -1.97
N ALA A 141 -3.89 7.90 -0.91
CA ALA A 141 -4.54 6.98 0.01
C ALA A 141 -5.69 6.21 -0.66
N PHE A 142 -6.57 6.91 -1.37
CA PHE A 142 -7.70 6.28 -2.09
C PHE A 142 -7.19 5.26 -3.12
N SER A 143 -6.17 5.63 -3.88
CA SER A 143 -5.58 4.73 -4.89
C SER A 143 -4.89 3.51 -4.26
N GLU A 144 -4.41 3.58 -3.03
CA GLU A 144 -3.87 2.40 -2.33
C GLU A 144 -5.00 1.43 -2.05
N GLY A 145 -6.05 1.93 -1.40
CA GLY A 145 -7.19 1.12 -0.98
C GLY A 145 -7.83 0.39 -2.15
N ILE A 146 -8.01 1.08 -3.28
CA ILE A 146 -8.65 0.48 -4.46
C ILE A 146 -7.73 -0.54 -5.15
N LEU A 147 -6.44 -0.25 -5.31
CA LEU A 147 -5.51 -1.13 -6.03
C LEU A 147 -5.17 -2.38 -5.23
N ILE A 148 -4.87 -2.25 -3.93
CA ILE A 148 -4.59 -3.41 -3.07
C ILE A 148 -5.81 -4.33 -3.00
N ASN A 149 -7.00 -3.78 -2.71
CA ASN A 149 -8.19 -4.61 -2.55
C ASN A 149 -8.58 -5.31 -3.86
N THR A 150 -8.53 -4.59 -4.99
CA THR A 150 -8.80 -5.18 -6.31
C THR A 150 -7.80 -6.30 -6.65
N THR A 151 -6.52 -6.10 -6.29
CA THR A 151 -5.45 -7.07 -6.55
C THR A 151 -5.61 -8.35 -5.74
N ILE A 152 -5.84 -8.23 -4.42
CA ILE A 152 -6.01 -9.37 -3.53
C ILE A 152 -7.23 -10.21 -3.94
N VAL A 153 -8.34 -9.55 -4.31
CA VAL A 153 -9.55 -10.24 -4.79
C VAL A 153 -9.32 -10.89 -6.18
N ALA A 154 -8.40 -10.38 -6.99
CA ALA A 154 -8.11 -10.90 -8.33
C ALA A 154 -7.24 -12.16 -8.32
N ILE A 155 -6.26 -12.27 -7.41
CA ILE A 155 -5.29 -13.36 -7.35
C ILE A 155 -5.95 -14.75 -7.37
N PRO A 156 -6.87 -15.10 -6.43
CA PRO A 156 -7.45 -16.44 -6.39
C PRO A 156 -8.36 -16.73 -7.58
N LYS A 157 -8.88 -15.70 -8.28
CA LYS A 157 -9.70 -15.88 -9.48
C LYS A 157 -8.89 -16.36 -10.70
N LYS A 158 -7.56 -16.29 -10.63
CA LYS A 158 -6.64 -16.73 -11.70
C LYS A 158 -6.04 -18.11 -11.48
N LEU A 159 -6.38 -18.75 -10.36
CA LEU A 159 -5.73 -19.94 -9.86
C LEU A 159 -6.74 -21.07 -9.66
N LYS A 160 -6.25 -22.30 -9.78
CA LYS A 160 -7.01 -23.51 -9.41
C LYS A 160 -7.13 -23.61 -7.88
N GLN A 161 -8.08 -24.40 -7.39
CA GLN A 161 -8.41 -24.44 -5.96
C GLN A 161 -7.23 -24.85 -5.07
N ASP A 162 -6.39 -25.77 -5.57
CA ASP A 162 -5.14 -26.25 -4.98
C ASP A 162 -4.02 -25.20 -4.95
N GLU A 163 -4.01 -24.27 -5.91
CA GLU A 163 -3.00 -23.21 -6.02
C GLU A 163 -3.32 -21.97 -5.14
N LYS A 164 -4.59 -21.77 -4.77
CA LYS A 164 -5.07 -20.54 -4.12
C LYS A 164 -4.43 -20.28 -2.76
N VAL A 165 -4.37 -21.30 -1.91
CA VAL A 165 -3.85 -21.15 -0.53
C VAL A 165 -2.38 -20.70 -0.58
N ALA A 166 -1.57 -21.39 -1.38
CA ALA A 166 -0.17 -21.05 -1.60
C ALA A 166 0.03 -19.60 -2.05
N ALA A 167 -0.72 -19.17 -3.07
CA ALA A 167 -0.61 -17.82 -3.60
C ALA A 167 -1.08 -16.74 -2.62
N MET A 168 -2.12 -17.03 -1.83
CA MET A 168 -2.64 -16.10 -0.84
C MET A 168 -1.71 -15.96 0.37
N ILE A 169 -0.99 -17.02 0.76
CA ILE A 169 0.06 -16.96 1.80
C ILE A 169 1.25 -16.09 1.34
N MET A 170 1.56 -16.07 0.05
CA MET A 170 2.63 -15.22 -0.48
C MET A 170 2.34 -13.73 -0.37
N VAL A 171 1.07 -13.31 -0.36
CA VAL A 171 0.69 -11.90 -0.27
C VAL A 171 1.29 -11.23 0.99
N PRO A 172 0.99 -11.68 2.22
CA PRO A 172 1.55 -11.06 3.43
C PRO A 172 3.07 -11.21 3.54
N LEU A 173 3.67 -12.27 2.99
CA LEU A 173 5.13 -12.44 2.96
C LEU A 173 5.79 -11.36 2.11
N ILE A 174 5.28 -11.16 0.89
CA ILE A 174 5.76 -10.11 -0.02
C ILE A 174 5.52 -8.73 0.59
N SER A 175 4.36 -8.50 1.22
CA SER A 175 4.06 -7.23 1.88
C SER A 175 5.02 -6.92 3.02
N THR A 176 5.36 -7.91 3.85
CA THR A 176 6.28 -7.71 4.98
C THR A 176 7.70 -7.37 4.50
N ILE A 177 8.18 -8.04 3.45
CA ILE A 177 9.47 -7.75 2.83
C ILE A 177 9.47 -6.34 2.24
N THR A 178 8.43 -6.00 1.48
CA THR A 178 8.26 -4.70 0.84
C THR A 178 8.24 -3.58 1.87
N LEU A 179 7.45 -3.72 2.94
CA LEU A 179 7.39 -2.77 4.05
C LEU A 179 8.76 -2.56 4.69
N THR A 180 9.49 -3.63 4.98
CA THR A 180 10.82 -3.55 5.62
C THR A 180 11.80 -2.76 4.74
N MET A 181 11.85 -3.09 3.45
CA MET A 181 12.72 -2.40 2.49
C MET A 181 12.33 -0.92 2.32
N ALA A 182 11.04 -0.65 2.13
CA ALA A 182 10.52 0.70 1.92
C ALA A 182 10.69 1.60 3.15
N THR A 183 10.58 1.04 4.35
CA THR A 183 10.83 1.78 5.61
C THR A 183 12.30 2.20 5.72
N GLY A 184 13.23 1.33 5.33
CA GLY A 184 14.65 1.69 5.24
C GLY A 184 14.90 2.86 4.30
N LEU A 185 14.26 2.87 3.13
CA LEU A 185 14.31 3.99 2.18
C LEU A 185 13.66 5.27 2.73
N ASN A 186 12.54 5.15 3.46
CA ASN A 186 11.86 6.27 4.10
C ASN A 186 12.80 6.98 5.08
N ILE A 187 13.44 6.22 5.98
CA ILE A 187 14.41 6.77 6.94
C ILE A 187 15.55 7.50 6.21
N PHE A 188 16.11 6.87 5.17
CA PHE A 188 17.16 7.49 4.37
C PHE A 188 16.69 8.81 3.73
N LEU A 189 15.50 8.84 3.12
CA LEU A 189 14.92 10.05 2.52
C LEU A 189 14.66 11.14 3.55
N THR A 190 14.12 10.80 4.72
CA THR A 190 13.85 11.78 5.79
C THR A 190 15.13 12.43 6.33
N ASN A 191 16.29 11.79 6.18
CA ASN A 191 17.58 12.37 6.55
C ASN A 191 18.16 13.31 5.49
N ILE A 192 17.71 13.19 4.22
CA ILE A 192 18.21 13.97 3.08
C ILE A 192 17.40 15.24 2.84
N ILE A 193 16.08 15.18 3.03
CA ILE A 193 15.19 16.35 2.82
C ILE A 193 15.61 17.54 3.68
#